data_AF-A0AAD7DGG7-F1
#
_entry.id   AF-A0AAD7DGG7-F1
#
_cell.length_a   1.000
_cell.length_b   1.000
_cell.length_c   1.000
_cell.angle_alpha   90.00
_cell.angle_beta   90.00
_cell.angle_gamma   90.00
#
_symmetry.space_group_name_H-M   'P 1'
#
loop_
_entity.id
_entity.type
_entity.pdbx_description
1 polymer ?
#
loop_
_entity_poly.entity_id
_entity_poly.type
_entity_poly.pdbx_seq_one_letter_code
_entity_poly.pdbx_strand_id
1 'polypeptide(L)'
;QKDVQALLGVDVSTYASCSDKVGFNFSVSLDMVKGATEYVGALFERGVRVLIYVGTYDWVGNWVGNEAWTLALEWSGHAEFSALPLRE
;
A
#
# COMPACT_ATOMS: atom_id res chain seq x y z
N GLN A 1 21.79 16.35 12.03
CA GLN A 1 23.00 15.51 12.20
C GLN A 1 23.81 15.61 10.92
N LYS A 2 24.72 16.59 10.85
CA LYS A 2 25.49 16.88 9.62
C LYS A 2 26.57 15.83 9.34
N ASP A 3 27.10 15.26 10.40
CA ASP A 3 27.93 14.06 10.43
C ASP A 3 27.24 12.85 9.78
N VAL A 4 25.98 12.57 10.13
CA VAL A 4 25.19 11.48 9.50
C VAL A 4 24.92 11.78 8.03
N GLN A 5 24.61 13.02 7.68
CA GLN A 5 24.42 13.44 6.28
C GLN A 5 25.72 13.28 5.46
N ALA A 6 26.85 13.68 6.02
CA ALA A 6 28.16 13.52 5.39
C ALA A 6 28.54 12.04 5.24
N LEU A 7 28.28 11.20 6.25
CA LEU A 7 28.51 9.76 6.20
C LEU A 7 27.69 9.07 5.10
N LEU A 8 26.43 9.46 4.94
CA LEU A 8 25.55 8.95 3.88
C LEU A 8 25.83 9.58 2.50
N GLY A 9 26.70 10.60 2.43
CA GLY A 9 27.04 11.29 1.17
C GLY A 9 25.89 12.09 0.57
N VAL A 10 24.94 12.56 1.39
CA VAL A 10 23.77 13.33 0.92
C VAL A 10 24.04 14.83 0.96
N ASP A 11 23.79 15.51 -0.16
CA ASP A 11 23.90 16.97 -0.27
C ASP A 11 22.52 17.62 -0.14
N VAL A 12 22.01 17.67 1.11
CA VAL A 12 20.75 18.33 1.45
C VAL A 12 20.92 19.28 2.63
N SER A 13 20.27 20.44 2.55
CA SER A 13 20.30 21.43 3.63
C SER A 13 19.50 20.95 4.85
N THR A 14 18.30 20.43 4.63
CA THR A 14 17.37 19.89 5.64
C THR A 14 16.74 18.57 5.17
N TYR A 15 16.41 17.71 6.14
CA TYR A 15 15.62 16.51 5.92
C TYR A 15 14.18 16.75 6.36
N ALA A 16 13.23 16.29 5.56
CA ALA A 16 11.82 16.20 5.91
C ALA A 16 11.33 14.78 5.61
N SER A 17 10.48 14.24 6.47
CA SER A 17 9.92 12.89 6.29
C SER A 17 8.92 12.82 5.13
N CYS A 18 8.19 13.91 4.88
CA CYS A 18 7.20 14.03 3.82
C CYS A 18 7.36 15.38 3.10
N SER A 19 6.89 15.46 1.85
CA SER A 19 6.83 16.70 1.06
C SER A 19 5.39 17.11 0.78
N ASP A 20 4.95 18.21 1.40
CA ASP A 20 3.59 18.73 1.21
C ASP A 20 3.33 19.11 -0.25
N LYS A 21 4.34 19.63 -0.95
CA LYS A 21 4.23 19.96 -2.39
C LYS A 21 3.93 18.72 -3.23
N VAL A 22 4.62 17.61 -2.96
CA VAL A 22 4.38 16.35 -3.68
C VAL A 22 2.99 15.82 -3.33
N GLY A 23 2.62 15.78 -2.05
CA GLY A 23 1.29 15.34 -1.61
C GLY A 23 0.17 16.18 -2.24
N PHE A 24 0.33 17.51 -2.28
CA PHE A 24 -0.60 18.41 -2.94
C PHE A 24 -0.75 18.11 -4.43
N ASN A 25 0.36 17.87 -5.13
CA ASN A 25 0.33 17.56 -6.56
C ASN A 25 -0.45 16.26 -6.87
N PHE A 26 -0.28 15.21 -6.07
CA PHE A 26 -1.05 13.96 -6.19
C PHE A 26 -2.55 14.18 -5.90
N SER A 27 -2.85 15.02 -4.92
CA SER A 27 -4.23 15.38 -4.56
C SER A 27 -4.94 16.12 -5.71
N VAL A 28 -4.31 17.17 -6.26
CA VAL A 28 -4.93 17.95 -7.37
C VAL A 28 -4.96 17.18 -8.69
N SER A 29 -4.12 16.15 -8.86
CA SER A 29 -4.22 15.22 -10.00
C SER A 29 -5.26 14.11 -9.79
N LEU A 30 -6.02 14.15 -8.68
CA LEU A 30 -7.03 13.16 -8.31
C LEU A 30 -6.49 11.73 -8.28
N ASP A 31 -5.24 11.56 -7.85
CA ASP A 31 -4.61 10.24 -7.90
C ASP A 31 -5.21 9.27 -6.88
N MET A 32 -5.63 9.79 -5.71
CA MET A 32 -6.18 9.01 -4.60
C MET A 32 -7.49 8.28 -4.93
N VAL A 33 -8.20 8.67 -5.99
CA VAL A 33 -9.48 8.04 -6.38
C VAL A 33 -9.34 7.04 -7.51
N LYS A 34 -8.12 6.84 -8.03
CA LYS A 34 -7.86 5.84 -9.07
C LYS A 34 -7.85 4.45 -8.46
N GLY A 35 -8.52 3.51 -9.13
CA GLY A 35 -8.42 2.09 -8.80
C GLY A 35 -7.00 1.58 -9.00
N ALA A 36 -6.56 0.70 -8.11
CA ALA A 36 -5.28 0.01 -8.22
C ALA A 36 -5.32 -1.46 -7.81
N THR A 37 -6.45 -1.94 -7.28
CA THR A 37 -6.58 -3.30 -6.75
C THR A 37 -6.53 -4.34 -7.88
N GLU A 38 -6.99 -3.99 -9.08
CA GLU A 38 -6.91 -4.81 -10.28
C GLU A 38 -5.46 -5.18 -10.67
N TYR A 39 -4.49 -4.31 -10.37
CA TYR A 39 -3.08 -4.62 -10.62
C TYR A 39 -2.57 -5.73 -9.70
N VAL A 40 -3.14 -5.85 -8.50
CA VAL A 40 -2.85 -6.96 -7.57
C VAL A 40 -3.41 -8.26 -8.14
N GLY A 41 -4.64 -8.25 -8.67
CA GLY A 41 -5.22 -9.39 -9.38
C GLY A 41 -4.31 -9.87 -10.52
N ALA A 42 -3.81 -8.94 -11.34
CA ALA A 42 -2.86 -9.26 -12.41
C ALA A 42 -1.54 -9.87 -11.88
N LEU A 43 -1.06 -9.48 -10.70
CA LEU A 43 0.12 -10.10 -10.08
C LEU A 43 -0.16 -11.57 -9.70
N PHE A 44 -1.34 -11.87 -9.19
CA PHE A 44 -1.75 -13.24 -8.87
C PHE A 44 -1.82 -14.13 -10.11
N GLU A 45 -2.37 -13.63 -11.23
CA GLU A 45 -2.41 -14.40 -12.49
C GLU A 45 -1.02 -14.74 -13.03
N ARG A 46 0.01 -13.98 -12.64
CA ARG A 46 1.42 -14.22 -13.00
C ARG A 46 2.17 -15.10 -11.99
N GLY A 47 1.47 -15.63 -10.97
CA GLY A 47 2.06 -16.45 -9.92
C GLY A 47 2.92 -15.67 -8.94
N VAL A 48 2.77 -14.34 -8.85
CA VAL A 48 3.49 -13.52 -7.87
C VAL A 48 2.82 -13.66 -6.51
N ARG A 49 3.60 -14.04 -5.50
CA ARG A 49 3.11 -14.12 -4.10
C ARG A 49 3.02 -12.72 -3.51
N VAL A 50 1.86 -12.38 -2.95
CA VAL A 50 1.59 -11.09 -2.28
C VAL A 50 1.17 -11.34 -0.82
N LEU A 51 1.62 -10.48 0.08
CA LEU A 51 1.19 -10.44 1.48
C LEU A 51 0.54 -9.08 1.74
N ILE A 52 -0.74 -9.08 2.14
CA ILE A 52 -1.43 -7.90 2.67
C ILE A 52 -1.45 -8.04 4.19
N TYR A 53 -0.73 -7.17 4.89
CA TYR A 53 -0.68 -7.15 6.35
C TYR A 53 -1.11 -5.77 6.85
N VAL A 54 -1.95 -5.74 7.88
CA VAL A 54 -2.60 -4.51 8.34
C VAL A 54 -2.68 -4.49 9.85
N GLY A 55 -2.35 -3.34 10.46
CA GLY A 55 -2.46 -3.16 11.90
C GLY A 55 -3.92 -3.02 12.34
N THR A 56 -4.30 -3.72 13.40
CA THR A 56 -5.69 -3.73 13.93
C THR A 56 -6.15 -2.36 14.45
N TYR A 57 -5.21 -1.46 14.78
CA TYR A 57 -5.49 -0.12 15.30
C TYR A 57 -5.23 1.02 14.29
N ASP A 58 -4.90 0.72 13.03
CA ASP A 58 -4.81 1.76 12.01
C ASP A 58 -6.21 2.21 11.59
N TRP A 59 -6.47 3.51 11.68
CA TRP A 59 -7.73 4.11 11.23
C TRP A 59 -7.75 4.38 9.72
N VAL A 60 -6.64 4.91 9.19
CA VAL A 60 -6.57 5.37 7.79
C VAL A 60 -6.51 4.17 6.85
N GLY A 61 -5.62 3.21 7.14
CA GLY A 61 -5.46 1.97 6.39
C GLY A 61 -6.08 0.78 7.11
N ASN A 62 -7.31 0.90 7.59
CA ASN A 62 -7.90 -0.07 8.53
C ASN A 62 -8.03 -1.51 7.99
N TRP A 63 -8.03 -2.47 8.92
CA TRP A 63 -8.07 -3.89 8.61
C TRP A 63 -9.41 -4.33 7.99
N VAL A 64 -10.53 -3.72 8.38
CA VAL A 64 -11.87 -4.03 7.86
C VAL A 64 -11.97 -3.72 6.36
N GLY A 65 -11.49 -2.55 5.95
CA GLY A 65 -11.46 -2.15 4.54
C GLY A 65 -10.52 -3.03 3.72
N ASN A 66 -9.38 -3.40 4.30
CA ASN A 66 -8.43 -4.30 3.64
C ASN A 66 -8.97 -5.73 3.47
N GLU A 67 -9.60 -6.29 4.49
CA GLU A 67 -10.30 -7.56 4.40
C GLU A 67 -11.41 -7.50 3.33
N ALA A 68 -12.25 -6.46 3.35
CA ALA A 68 -13.34 -6.32 2.40
C ALA A 68 -12.87 -6.27 0.93
N TRP A 69 -11.84 -5.49 0.60
CA TRP A 69 -11.39 -5.42 -0.80
C TRP A 69 -10.64 -6.69 -1.22
N THR A 70 -9.88 -7.34 -0.33
CA THR A 70 -9.19 -8.60 -0.65
C THR A 70 -10.17 -9.75 -0.89
N LEU A 71 -11.26 -9.82 -0.12
CA LEU A 71 -12.35 -10.78 -0.32
C LEU A 71 -13.21 -10.47 -1.54
N ALA A 72 -13.21 -9.22 -2.04
CA ALA A 72 -13.97 -8.82 -3.23
C ALA A 72 -13.13 -8.84 -4.53
N LEU A 73 -11.81 -8.93 -4.43
CA LEU A 73 -10.91 -8.90 -5.58
C LEU A 73 -11.15 -10.12 -6.48
N GLU A 74 -11.43 -9.88 -7.76
CA GLU A 74 -11.59 -10.95 -8.75
C GLU A 74 -10.23 -11.42 -9.29
N TRP A 75 -9.98 -12.72 -9.18
CA TRP A 75 -8.83 -13.42 -9.76
C TRP A 75 -9.09 -14.94 -9.77
N SER A 76 -8.28 -15.70 -10.49
CA SER A 76 -8.48 -17.14 -10.73
C SER A 76 -8.59 -18.00 -9.46
N GLY A 77 -7.93 -17.62 -8.37
CA GLY A 77 -7.99 -18.30 -7.07
C GLY A 77 -8.97 -17.68 -6.06
N HIS A 78 -9.79 -16.70 -6.46
CA HIS A 78 -10.70 -15.99 -5.55
C HIS A 78 -11.60 -16.94 -4.73
N ALA A 79 -12.23 -17.92 -5.39
CA ALA A 79 -13.18 -18.82 -4.72
C ALA A 79 -12.50 -19.67 -3.64
N GLU A 80 -11.26 -20.12 -3.87
CA GLU A 80 -10.49 -20.87 -2.88
C GLU A 80 -10.09 -19.97 -1.70
N PHE A 81 -9.61 -18.76 -1.99
CA PHE A 81 -9.22 -17.79 -0.97
C PHE A 81 -10.39 -17.40 -0.07
N SER A 82 -11.53 -17.02 -0.65
CA SER A 82 -12.72 -16.58 0.08
C SER A 82 -13.41 -17.69 0.88
N ALA A 83 -13.11 -18.97 0.59
CA ALA A 83 -13.62 -20.10 1.35
C ALA A 83 -12.82 -20.39 2.64
N LEU A 84 -11.60 -19.85 2.76
CA LEU A 84 -10.77 -20.07 3.94
C LEU A 84 -11.22 -19.15 5.08
N PRO A 85 -11.35 -19.67 6.32
CA PRO A 85 -11.64 -18.82 7.46
C PRO A 85 -10.45 -17.92 7.78
N LEU A 86 -10.73 -16.73 8.30
CA LEU A 86 -9.71 -15.90 8.93
C LEU A 86 -9.10 -16.68 10.11
N ARG A 87 -7.77 -16.73 10.15
CA ARG A 87 -7.01 -17.41 11.20
C ARG A 87 -6.55 -16.40 12.23
N GLU A 88 -6.59 -16.79 13.51
CA GLU A 88 -5.97 -16.06 14.63
C GLU A 88 -4.45 -16.24 14.66
#